data_AF-A0A8H5P3X4-F1
#
_entry.id   AF-A0A8H5P3X4-F1
#
_cell.length_a   1.000
_cell.length_b   1.000
_cell.length_c   1.000
_cell.angle_alpha   90.00
_cell.angle_beta   90.00
_cell.angle_gamma   90.00
#
_symmetry.space_group_name_H-M   'P 1'
#
loop_
_entity.id
_entity.type
_entity.pdbx_description
1 polymer ?
#
loop_
_entity_poly.entity_id
_entity_poly.type
_entity_poly.pdbx_seq_one_letter_code
_entity_poly.pdbx_strand_id
1 'polypeptide(L)' 'MADACIQELRIKADLYERTGLIPVYDYSAAVLKSDTIMTAELAKSLQEAVKILEDIAPEQQDWHPGSDRKVLDLVHPSL' A
#
# COMPACT_ATOMS: atom_id res chain seq x y z
N MET A 1 -14.14 27.29 -0.03
CA MET A 1 -13.08 26.25 -0.09
C MET A 1 -12.81 25.69 1.30
N ALA A 2 -12.45 26.52 2.29
CA ALA A 2 -12.23 26.07 3.68
C ALA A 2 -13.45 25.33 4.29
N ASP A 3 -14.67 25.84 4.11
CA ASP A 3 -15.87 25.19 4.66
C ASP A 3 -16.10 23.77 4.12
N ALA A 4 -15.80 23.54 2.84
CA ALA A 4 -15.92 22.22 2.23
C ALA A 4 -14.90 21.24 2.83
N CYS A 5 -13.65 21.68 3.03
CA CYS A 5 -12.63 20.89 3.70
C CYS A 5 -13.02 20.55 5.15
N ILE A 6 -13.58 21.52 5.89
CA ILE A 6 -14.03 21.30 7.27
C ILE A 6 -15.19 20.30 7.31
N GLN A 7 -16.14 20.42 6.37
CA GLN A 7 -17.25 19.50 6.27
C GLN A 7 -16.79 18.07 5.96
N GLU A 8 -15.85 17.92 5.03
CA GLU A 8 -15.24 16.62 4.71
C GLU A 8 -14.54 16.01 5.93
N LEU A 9 -13.74 16.80 6.66
CA LEU A 9 -13.05 16.34 7.87
C LEU A 9 -14.03 15.85 8.94
N ARG A 10 -15.18 16.53 9.13
CA ARG A 10 -16.22 16.09 10.08
C ARG A 10 -16.83 14.75 9.69
N ILE A 11 -17.06 14.52 8.40
CA ILE A 11 -17.57 13.22 7.89
C ILE A 11 -16.52 12.13 8.12
N LYS A 12 -15.26 12.40 7.80
CA LYS A 12 -14.15 11.44 7.99
C LYS A 12 -13.87 11.16 9.48
N ALA A 13 -14.13 12.11 10.38
CA ALA A 13 -13.99 11.92 11.82
C ALA A 13 -14.95 10.83 12.36
N ASP A 14 -16.23 10.83 11.95
CA ASP A 14 -17.18 9.76 12.34
C ASP A 14 -16.70 8.37 11.87
N LEU A 15 -16.22 8.29 10.63
CA LEU A 15 -15.68 7.06 10.09
C LEU A 15 -14.44 6.58 10.86
N TYR A 16 -13.54 7.50 11.22
CA TYR A 16 -12.36 7.18 12.02
C TYR A 16 -12.72 6.70 13.42
N GLU A 17 -13.64 7.37 14.13
CA GLU A 17 -14.06 6.94 15.46
C GLU A 17 -14.63 5.52 15.46
N ARG A 18 -15.33 5.14 14.39
CA ARG A 18 -15.96 3.82 14.25
C ARG A 18 -15.01 2.71 13.81
N THR A 19 -13.96 3.04 13.05
CA THR A 19 -13.14 2.03 12.33
C THR A 19 -11.65 2.12 12.61
N GLY A 20 -11.14 3.25 13.09
CA GLY A 20 -9.71 3.55 13.14
C GLY A 20 -9.06 3.78 11.77
N LEU A 21 -9.86 3.92 10.70
CA LEU A 21 -9.41 4.09 9.33
C LEU A 21 -9.79 5.46 8.77
N ILE A 22 -8.92 6.04 7.94
CA ILE A 22 -9.16 7.32 7.27
C ILE A 22 -9.00 7.15 5.75
N PRO A 23 -10.04 7.43 4.94
CA PRO A 23 -9.90 7.52 3.49
C PRO A 23 -9.06 8.73 3.11
N VAL A 24 -7.91 8.48 2.47
CA VAL A 24 -7.00 9.51 1.95
C VAL A 24 -7.13 9.72 0.45
N TYR A 25 -7.73 8.74 -0.24
CA TYR A 25 -8.16 8.85 -1.64
C TYR A 25 -9.48 8.10 -1.76
N ASP A 26 -10.54 8.77 -2.20
CA ASP A 26 -11.92 8.25 -2.22
C ASP A 26 -12.63 8.61 -3.54
N TYR A 27 -12.14 8.02 -4.64
CA TYR A 27 -12.74 8.18 -5.97
C TYR A 27 -13.24 6.83 -6.53
N SER A 28 -12.73 6.39 -7.67
CA SER A 28 -13.05 5.07 -8.26
C SER A 28 -12.41 3.90 -7.50
N ALA A 29 -11.39 4.17 -6.70
CA ALA A 29 -10.78 3.28 -5.74
C ALA A 29 -10.54 4.04 -4.43
N ALA A 30 -10.54 3.30 -3.32
CA ALA A 30 -10.29 3.85 -1.99
C ALA A 30 -8.89 3.49 -1.50
N VAL A 31 -8.11 4.49 -1.07
CA VAL A 31 -6.89 4.28 -0.27
C VAL A 31 -7.21 4.66 1.16
N LEU A 32 -7.02 3.71 2.08
CA LEU A 32 -7.26 3.87 3.50
C LEU A 32 -5.94 3.98 4.24
N LYS A 33 -5.86 4.90 5.17
CA LYS A 33 -4.79 5.02 6.14
C LYS A 33 -5.22 4.42 7.47
N SER A 34 -4.32 3.66 8.10
CA SER A 34 -4.46 3.16 9.46
C SER A 34 -3.12 3.25 10.18
N ASP A 35 -3.14 3.62 11.46
CA ASP A 35 -1.96 3.59 12.32
C ASP A 35 -1.78 2.26 13.06
N THR A 36 -2.79 1.40 13.04
CA THR A 36 -2.88 0.24 13.94
C THR A 36 -3.08 -1.08 13.22
N ILE A 37 -3.54 -1.07 11.96
CA ILE A 37 -3.83 -2.31 11.22
C ILE A 37 -2.57 -3.13 10.94
N MET A 38 -1.41 -2.49 10.85
CA MET A 38 -0.13 -3.14 10.57
C MET A 38 0.50 -3.67 11.86
N THR A 39 0.11 -4.87 12.29
CA THR A 39 0.77 -5.54 13.41
C THR A 39 2.14 -6.11 12.99
N ALA A 40 2.99 -6.42 13.96
CA ALA A 40 4.28 -7.05 13.70
C ALA A 40 4.11 -8.42 13.02
N GLU A 41 3.08 -9.18 13.42
CA GLU A 41 2.72 -10.47 12.83
C GLU A 41 2.26 -10.31 11.38
N LEU A 42 1.38 -9.33 11.11
CA LEU A 42 0.92 -9.06 9.75
C LEU A 42 2.10 -8.64 8.86
N ALA A 43 2.92 -7.70 9.32
CA ALA A 43 4.10 -7.25 8.59
C ALA A 43 5.04 -8.41 8.27
N LYS A 44 5.32 -9.28 9.24
CA LYS A 44 6.12 -10.48 9.05
C LYS A 44 5.50 -11.44 8.03
N SER A 45 4.20 -11.69 8.12
CA SER A 45 3.51 -12.60 7.18
C SER A 45 3.55 -12.09 5.74
N LEU A 46 3.42 -10.77 5.54
CA LEU A 46 3.53 -10.14 4.22
C LEU A 46 4.95 -10.25 3.67
N GLN A 47 5.96 -9.99 4.51
CA GLN A 47 7.37 -10.16 4.11
C GLN A 47 7.67 -11.61 3.72
N GLU A 48 7.22 -12.58 4.51
CA GLU A 48 7.41 -14.01 4.21
C GLU A 48 6.70 -14.42 2.91
N ALA A 49 5.50 -13.90 2.65
CA ALA A 49 4.77 -14.18 1.42
C ALA A 49 5.45 -13.59 0.18
N VAL A 50 5.99 -12.36 0.30
CA VAL A 50 6.70 -11.69 -0.81
C VAL A 50 8.08 -12.29 -1.07
N LYS A 51 8.74 -12.79 -0.03
CA LYS A 51 10.09 -13.37 -0.12
C LYS A 51 10.21 -14.50 -1.17
N ILE A 52 9.14 -15.27 -1.39
CA ILE A 52 9.10 -16.33 -2.40
C ILE A 52 9.26 -15.75 -3.82
N LEU A 53 8.82 -14.51 -4.04
CA LEU A 53 8.95 -13.80 -5.31
C LEU A 53 10.34 -13.16 -5.48
N GLU A 54 11.00 -12.80 -4.38
CA GLU A 54 12.32 -12.17 -4.37
C GLU A 54 13.47 -13.20 -4.43
N ASP A 55 13.35 -14.31 -3.70
CA ASP A 55 14.36 -15.37 -3.54
C ASP A 55 14.35 -16.37 -4.72
N ILE A 56 14.37 -15.85 -5.93
CA ILE A 56 14.52 -16.63 -7.17
C ILE A 56 15.98 -16.64 -7.64
N ALA A 57 16.34 -17.55 -8.55
CA ALA A 57 17.70 -17.60 -9.09
C ALA A 57 18.07 -16.26 -9.75
N PRO A 58 19.32 -15.77 -9.63
CA PRO A 58 19.72 -14.46 -10.16
C PRO A 58 19.43 -14.26 -11.65
N GLU A 59 19.44 -15.34 -12.43
CA GLU A 59 19.15 -15.34 -13.86
C GLU A 59 17.66 -15.16 -14.17
N GLN A 60 16.79 -15.37 -13.19
CA GLN A 60 15.33 -15.23 -13.28
C GLN A 60 14.83 -13.89 -12.73
N GLN A 61 15.70 -13.10 -12.10
CA GLN A 61 15.34 -11.78 -11.57
C GLN A 61 15.00 -10.80 -12.69
N ASP A 62 13.79 -10.27 -12.66
CA ASP A 62 13.30 -9.29 -13.63
C ASP A 62 13.69 -7.87 -13.22
N TRP A 63 14.90 -7.47 -13.60
CA TRP A 63 15.40 -6.12 -13.28
C TRP A 63 14.79 -5.08 -14.21
N HIS A 64 14.17 -4.05 -13.63
CA HIS A 64 13.52 -3.00 -14.39
C HIS A 64 14.51 -2.31 -15.36
N PRO A 65 14.14 -2.15 -16.64
CA PRO A 65 15.01 -1.51 -17.64
C PRO A 65 15.49 -0.11 -17.21
N GLY A 66 16.78 0.16 -17.36
CA GLY A 66 17.37 1.46 -16.99
C GLY A 66 17.55 1.67 -15.48
N SER A 67 17.24 0.69 -14.62
CA SER A 67 17.40 0.82 -13.17
C SER A 67 18.82 0.58 -12.65
N ASP A 68 19.76 0.11 -13.49
CA ASP A 68 21.09 -0.32 -13.04
C ASP A 68 21.01 -1.38 -11.92
N ARG A 69 20.07 -2.33 -12.08
CA ARG A 69 19.77 -3.42 -11.13
C ARG A 69 19.41 -2.92 -9.72
N LYS A 70 18.66 -1.82 -9.63
CA LYS A 70 18.19 -1.24 -8.36
C LYS A 70 16.70 -1.42 -8.13
N VAL A 71 15.96 -1.79 -9.16
CA VAL A 71 14.51 -2.00 -9.11
C VAL A 71 14.22 -3.39 -9.67
N LEU A 72 13.73 -4.28 -8.82
CA LEU A 72 13.33 -5.64 -9.17
C LEU A 72 11.80 -5.67 -9.33
N ASP A 73 11.32 -6.06 -10.50
CA ASP A 73 9.91 -6.17 -10.78
C ASP A 73 9.40 -7.53 -10.27
N LEU A 74 8.67 -7.53 -9.15
CA LEU A 74 8.09 -8.76 -8.58
C LEU A 74 6.81 -9.21 -9.32
N VAL A 75 6.11 -8.24 -9.92
CA VAL A 75 4.93 -8.44 -10.77
C VAL A 75 5.01 -7.43 -11.90
N HIS A 76 5.24 -7.91 -13.13
CA HIS A 76 5.33 -7.03 -14.30
C HIS A 76 3.95 -6.94 -15.00
N PRO A 77 3.32 -5.76 -15.12
CA PRO A 77 1.96 -5.61 -15.67
C PRO A 77 1.77 -6.05 -17.13
N SER A 78 2.87 -6.22 -17.85
CA SER A 78 2.88 -6.66 -19.26
C SER A 78 3.09 -8.18 -19.44
N LEU A 79 3.26 -8.94 -18.35
CA LEU A 79 3.17 -10.41 -18.35
C LEU A 79 1.70 -10.84 -18.26
#